data_AF-A0AAV8TVR9-F1
#
_entry.id   AF-A0AAV8TVR9-F1
#
_cell.length_a   1.000
_cell.length_b   1.000
_cell.length_c   1.000
_cell.angle_alpha   90.00
_cell.angle_beta   90.00
_cell.angle_gamma   90.00
#
_symmetry.space_group_name_H-M   'P 1'
#
loop_
_entity.id
_entity.type
_entity.pdbx_description
1 polymer ?
#
loop_
_entity_poly.entity_id
_entity_poly.type
_entity_poly.pdbx_seq_one_letter_code
_entity_poly.pdbx_strand_id
1 'polypeptide(L)'
;MTEACVRVLVEAVHSTPLQAVLYLSGGASKALGWLMSVPGATNTILESVIPYSRVSMIQLLDKVPTHYCSEQTAEELALLAYNRALKLSNPGVPVLGVGFTGSLASSRPKFGDHRFHLSTRTSNRLWVSTVTLSKGLRTRDQEDTLSSHILLKAIANACKVPVSSVSDLSETEMQDEYEKQFNEDQQLEQLLNGEICFKIYPFPSDAKTSNEERKIILSGAFNPLHDGHLKLLEVAVSVCGAGYPCFELSAVNADKPPLSVSEIKDRIKQFEKVGLSHHKYPAF
;
A
#
# COMPACT_ATOMS: atom_id res chain seq x y z
N MET A 1 10.27 -7.00 -21.81
CA MET A 1 8.85 -7.27 -22.14
C MET A 1 8.43 -6.51 -23.40
N THR A 2 7.57 -7.08 -24.25
CA THR A 2 6.98 -6.36 -25.41
C THR A 2 5.79 -5.50 -24.97
N GLU A 3 5.41 -4.50 -25.76
CA GLU A 3 4.27 -3.62 -25.46
C GLU A 3 2.94 -4.40 -25.33
N ALA A 4 2.73 -5.42 -26.16
CA ALA A 4 1.57 -6.31 -26.05
C ALA A 4 1.57 -7.09 -24.72
N CYS A 5 2.73 -7.57 -24.28
CA CYS A 5 2.87 -8.27 -23.00
C CYS A 5 2.62 -7.33 -21.81
N VAL A 6 3.12 -6.08 -21.88
CA VAL A 6 2.84 -5.03 -20.89
C VAL A 6 1.33 -4.79 -20.77
N ARG A 7 0.64 -4.62 -21.90
CA ARG A 7 -0.81 -4.39 -21.91
C ARG A 7 -1.59 -5.52 -21.23
N VAL A 8 -1.30 -6.78 -21.58
CA VAL A 8 -1.95 -7.96 -20.97
C VAL A 8 -1.70 -8.04 -19.46
N LEU A 9 -0.47 -7.76 -19.04
CA LEU A 9 -0.12 -7.76 -17.62
C LEU A 9 -0.89 -6.68 -16.84
N VAL A 10 -0.98 -5.48 -17.40
CA VAL A 10 -1.72 -4.36 -16.80
C VAL A 10 -3.23 -4.64 -16.76
N GLU A 11 -3.82 -5.21 -17.81
CA GLU A 11 -5.23 -5.63 -17.81
C GLU A 11 -5.51 -6.66 -16.69
N ALA A 12 -4.60 -7.60 -16.48
CA ALA A 12 -4.70 -8.58 -15.41
C ALA A 12 -4.59 -7.93 -14.02
N VAL A 13 -3.69 -6.97 -13.83
CA VAL A 13 -3.58 -6.16 -12.60
C VAL A 13 -4.89 -5.41 -12.33
N HIS A 14 -5.45 -4.73 -13.32
CA HIS A 14 -6.72 -3.98 -13.21
C HIS A 14 -7.95 -4.84 -12.98
N SER A 15 -7.85 -6.14 -13.25
CA SER A 15 -8.91 -7.12 -12.97
C SER A 15 -8.87 -7.64 -11.54
N THR A 16 -7.84 -7.30 -10.75
CA THR A 16 -7.75 -7.66 -9.33
C THR A 16 -8.43 -6.62 -8.44
N PRO A 17 -8.89 -6.98 -7.22
CA PRO A 17 -9.47 -6.02 -6.28
C PRO A 17 -8.43 -5.14 -5.58
N LEU A 18 -7.14 -5.32 -5.86
CA LEU A 18 -6.06 -4.60 -5.18
C LEU A 18 -5.97 -3.16 -5.68
N GLN A 19 -5.94 -2.23 -4.73
CA GLN A 19 -5.76 -0.80 -4.98
C GLN A 19 -4.36 -0.35 -4.54
N ALA A 20 -3.78 0.63 -5.22
CA ALA A 20 -2.39 1.01 -5.07
C ALA A 20 -2.18 2.53 -5.05
N VAL A 21 -1.24 2.97 -4.21
CA VAL A 21 -0.64 4.30 -4.26
C VAL A 21 0.84 4.15 -4.63
N LEU A 22 1.32 4.99 -5.56
CA LEU A 22 2.66 4.87 -6.14
C LEU A 22 3.48 6.15 -5.94
N TYR A 23 4.57 6.04 -5.19
CA TYR A 23 5.54 7.12 -5.00
C TYR A 23 6.85 6.78 -5.73
N LEU A 24 7.12 7.49 -6.84
CA LEU A 24 8.23 7.17 -7.74
C LEU A 24 9.18 8.37 -7.91
N SER A 25 10.49 8.16 -7.78
CA SER A 25 11.48 9.19 -8.04
C SER A 25 12.70 8.63 -8.80
N GLY A 26 13.24 9.40 -9.73
CA GLY A 26 14.50 9.06 -10.42
C GLY A 26 14.46 7.89 -11.41
N GLY A 27 13.28 7.30 -11.71
CA GLY A 27 13.12 6.23 -12.70
C GLY A 27 11.69 5.66 -12.73
N ALA A 28 11.52 4.55 -13.46
CA ALA A 28 10.25 3.82 -13.63
C ALA A 28 9.06 4.67 -14.13
N SER A 29 9.31 5.74 -14.87
CA SER A 29 8.26 6.70 -15.26
C SER A 29 7.29 6.13 -16.30
N LYS A 30 7.78 5.29 -17.22
CA LYS A 30 6.94 4.66 -18.26
C LYS A 30 5.87 3.73 -17.68
N ALA A 31 6.13 3.12 -16.53
CA ALA A 31 5.15 2.27 -15.86
C ALA A 31 3.85 3.01 -15.52
N LEU A 32 3.92 4.30 -15.14
CA LEU A 32 2.72 5.10 -14.92
C LEU A 32 1.93 5.29 -16.20
N GLY A 33 2.61 5.58 -17.32
CA GLY A 33 1.97 5.68 -18.63
C GLY A 33 1.27 4.38 -19.03
N TRP A 34 1.91 3.23 -18.81
CA TRP A 34 1.32 1.92 -19.10
C TRP A 34 0.12 1.59 -18.20
N LEU A 35 0.24 1.83 -16.88
CA LEU A 35 -0.87 1.61 -15.94
C LEU A 35 -2.07 2.51 -16.26
N MET A 36 -1.85 3.77 -16.64
CA MET A 36 -2.94 4.73 -16.83
C MET A 36 -3.55 4.69 -18.24
N SER A 37 -2.86 4.12 -19.22
CA SER A 37 -3.35 4.03 -20.61
C SER A 37 -4.25 2.82 -20.87
N VAL A 38 -4.25 1.83 -19.97
CA VAL A 38 -5.10 0.64 -20.08
C VAL A 38 -6.42 0.86 -19.34
N PRO A 39 -7.58 0.55 -19.96
CA PRO A 39 -8.87 0.65 -19.29
C PRO A 39 -8.91 -0.15 -17.97
N GLY A 40 -9.56 0.41 -16.95
CA GLY A 40 -9.61 -0.17 -15.60
C GLY A 40 -8.60 0.42 -14.62
N ALA A 41 -7.77 1.39 -15.05
CA ALA A 41 -6.81 2.08 -14.17
C ALA A 41 -7.44 2.62 -12.87
N THR A 42 -8.68 3.11 -12.92
CA THR A 42 -9.43 3.61 -11.74
C THR A 42 -9.72 2.54 -10.68
N ASN A 43 -9.70 1.26 -11.06
CA ASN A 43 -9.92 0.15 -10.13
C ASN A 43 -8.67 -0.14 -9.29
N THR A 44 -7.49 0.22 -9.81
CA THR A 44 -6.20 -0.08 -9.16
C THR A 44 -5.53 1.19 -8.63
N ILE A 45 -5.39 2.24 -9.43
CA ILE A 45 -4.54 3.39 -9.09
C ILE A 45 -5.37 4.42 -8.31
N LEU A 46 -5.10 4.54 -7.01
CA LEU A 46 -5.71 5.55 -6.14
C LEU A 46 -5.01 6.90 -6.26
N GLU A 47 -3.67 6.88 -6.26
CA GLU A 47 -2.85 8.08 -6.32
C GLU A 47 -1.45 7.74 -6.85
N SER A 48 -0.83 8.68 -7.56
CA SER A 48 0.59 8.62 -7.85
C SER A 48 1.24 9.98 -7.60
N VAL A 49 2.39 9.96 -6.93
CA VAL A 49 3.19 11.15 -6.61
C VAL A 49 4.61 10.95 -7.12
N ILE A 50 5.16 11.99 -7.75
CA ILE A 50 6.54 11.99 -8.26
C ILE A 50 7.37 13.02 -7.48
N PRO A 51 7.90 12.66 -6.29
CA PRO A 51 8.71 13.58 -5.47
C PRO A 51 10.13 13.73 -6.04
N TYR A 52 10.23 14.38 -7.20
CA TYR A 52 11.47 14.40 -7.99
C TYR A 52 12.55 15.34 -7.43
N SER A 53 12.14 16.50 -6.90
CA SER A 53 13.07 17.42 -6.26
C SER A 53 13.40 16.94 -4.84
N ARG A 54 14.61 17.25 -4.34
CA ARG A 54 15.00 16.92 -2.97
C ARG A 54 14.02 17.50 -1.94
N VAL A 55 13.56 18.73 -2.16
CA VAL A 55 12.60 19.40 -1.27
C VAL A 55 11.27 18.66 -1.24
N SER A 56 10.75 18.24 -2.41
CA SER A 56 9.51 17.47 -2.48
C SER A 56 9.63 16.12 -1.78
N MET A 57 10.77 15.44 -1.92
CA MET A 57 11.02 14.18 -1.20
C MET A 57 11.12 14.39 0.31
N ILE A 58 11.79 15.46 0.77
CA ILE A 58 11.86 15.79 2.20
C ILE A 58 10.47 16.08 2.77
N GLN A 59 9.66 16.87 2.06
CA GLN A 59 8.29 17.18 2.50
C GLN A 59 7.40 15.95 2.55
N LEU A 60 7.56 15.02 1.60
CA LEU A 60 6.81 13.78 1.59
C LEU A 60 7.24 12.83 2.72
N LEU A 61 8.55 12.67 2.94
CA LEU A 61 9.12 11.80 3.97
C LEU A 61 9.02 12.38 5.39
N ASP A 62 8.75 13.68 5.50
CA ASP A 62 8.84 14.48 6.73
C ASP A 62 10.21 14.41 7.42
N LYS A 63 11.27 14.17 6.64
CA LYS A 63 12.66 14.14 7.10
C LYS A 63 13.64 14.25 5.94
N VAL A 64 14.90 14.53 6.28
CA VAL A 64 15.99 14.47 5.31
C VAL A 64 16.54 13.04 5.28
N PRO A 65 16.39 12.27 4.18
CA PRO A 65 16.96 10.94 4.08
C PRO A 65 18.49 11.02 4.00
N THR A 66 19.19 10.07 4.62
CA THR A 66 20.66 9.94 4.51
C THR A 66 21.09 9.81 3.04
N HIS A 67 20.33 9.03 2.27
CA HIS A 67 20.55 8.82 0.84
C HIS A 67 19.22 8.77 0.09
N TYR A 68 18.97 9.75 -0.78
CA TYR A 68 17.74 9.84 -1.60
C TYR A 68 17.51 8.62 -2.51
N CYS A 69 18.59 7.96 -2.95
CA CYS A 69 18.54 6.70 -3.71
C CYS A 69 19.17 5.60 -2.86
N SER A 70 18.34 4.97 -2.03
CA SER A 70 18.69 3.85 -1.17
C SER A 70 17.50 2.93 -0.99
N GLU A 71 17.79 1.71 -0.54
CA GLU A 71 16.81 0.73 -0.12
C GLU A 71 15.87 1.29 0.96
N GLN A 72 16.44 1.85 2.03
CA GLN A 72 15.68 2.44 3.13
C GLN A 72 14.70 3.51 2.66
N THR A 73 15.11 4.40 1.74
CA THR A 73 14.21 5.42 1.18
C THR A 73 13.07 4.79 0.36
N ALA A 74 13.32 3.72 -0.40
CA ALA A 74 12.25 3.04 -1.12
C ALA A 74 11.22 2.41 -0.16
N GLU A 75 11.67 1.81 0.95
CA GLU A 75 10.80 1.24 1.97
C GLU A 75 9.95 2.30 2.68
N GLU A 76 10.55 3.43 3.06
CA GLU A 76 9.84 4.55 3.68
C GLU A 76 8.77 5.13 2.74
N LEU A 77 9.09 5.27 1.45
CA LEU A 77 8.11 5.67 0.44
C LEU A 77 6.98 4.65 0.30
N ALA A 78 7.29 3.35 0.29
CA ALA A 78 6.27 2.30 0.20
C ALA A 78 5.36 2.28 1.43
N LEU A 79 5.90 2.50 2.64
CA LEU A 79 5.11 2.59 3.87
C LEU A 79 4.19 3.82 3.87
N LEU A 80 4.69 4.99 3.46
CA LEU A 80 3.87 6.20 3.34
C LEU A 80 2.78 6.04 2.28
N ALA A 81 3.11 5.43 1.14
CA ALA A 81 2.15 5.11 0.08
C ALA A 81 1.09 4.12 0.60
N TYR A 82 1.48 3.12 1.37
CA TYR A 82 0.54 2.15 1.95
C TYR A 82 -0.44 2.83 2.93
N ASN A 83 0.06 3.70 3.81
CA ASN A 83 -0.79 4.50 4.70
C ASN A 83 -1.72 5.45 3.93
N ARG A 84 -1.25 6.02 2.83
CA ARG A 84 -2.08 6.84 1.95
C ARG A 84 -3.16 6.01 1.26
N ALA A 85 -2.81 4.81 0.79
CA ALA A 85 -3.74 3.89 0.16
C ALA A 85 -4.85 3.47 1.12
N LEU A 86 -4.50 3.14 2.38
CA LEU A 86 -5.48 2.86 3.43
C LEU A 86 -6.50 4.00 3.59
N LYS A 87 -6.02 5.26 3.67
CA LYS A 87 -6.88 6.43 3.84
C LYS A 87 -7.80 6.70 2.64
N LEU A 88 -7.34 6.39 1.43
CA LEU A 88 -8.08 6.63 0.19
C LEU A 88 -9.03 5.49 -0.17
N SER A 89 -8.79 4.27 0.30
CA SER A 89 -9.59 3.10 -0.05
C SER A 89 -10.86 2.93 0.78
N ASN A 90 -11.76 2.13 0.24
CA ASN A 90 -12.91 1.63 0.99
C ASN A 90 -12.49 0.51 1.96
N PRO A 91 -13.19 0.35 3.09
CA PRO A 91 -12.83 -0.64 4.09
C PRO A 91 -12.88 -2.06 3.52
N GLY A 92 -11.92 -2.90 3.90
CA GLY A 92 -11.83 -4.28 3.44
C GLY A 92 -11.28 -4.45 2.02
N VAL A 93 -11.08 -3.37 1.26
CA VAL A 93 -10.39 -3.44 -0.03
C VAL A 93 -8.89 -3.63 0.22
N PRO A 94 -8.24 -4.65 -0.38
CA PRO A 94 -6.80 -4.83 -0.23
C PRO A 94 -6.04 -3.68 -0.88
N VAL A 95 -5.05 -3.13 -0.16
CA VAL A 95 -4.25 -2.00 -0.63
C VAL A 95 -2.76 -2.29 -0.67
N LEU A 96 -2.06 -1.58 -1.56
CA LEU A 96 -0.63 -1.67 -1.81
C LEU A 96 0.00 -0.27 -1.79
N GLY A 97 1.06 -0.12 -1.01
CA GLY A 97 1.99 1.01 -1.14
C GLY A 97 3.17 0.62 -2.02
N VAL A 98 3.55 1.50 -2.94
CA VAL A 98 4.70 1.28 -3.81
C VAL A 98 5.67 2.46 -3.68
N GLY A 99 6.93 2.17 -3.38
CA GLY A 99 8.00 3.14 -3.27
C GLY A 99 9.12 2.81 -4.25
N PHE A 100 9.54 3.79 -5.04
CA PHE A 100 10.64 3.63 -5.99
C PHE A 100 11.59 4.82 -5.91
N THR A 101 12.89 4.54 -5.86
CA THR A 101 13.92 5.57 -6.04
C THR A 101 15.05 5.06 -6.94
N GLY A 102 15.40 5.87 -7.94
CA GLY A 102 16.38 5.52 -8.97
C GLY A 102 17.49 6.55 -9.11
N SER A 103 18.68 6.05 -9.37
CA SER A 103 19.82 6.81 -9.86
C SER A 103 20.22 6.26 -11.23
N LEU A 104 19.39 6.53 -12.25
CA LEU A 104 19.63 6.10 -13.63
C LEU A 104 20.64 7.02 -14.36
N ALA A 105 21.02 6.64 -15.57
CA ALA A 105 21.92 7.40 -16.46
C ALA A 105 21.50 8.86 -16.57
N SER A 106 22.43 9.79 -16.71
CA SER A 106 22.13 11.22 -16.87
C SER A 106 23.09 11.88 -17.83
N SER A 107 22.75 13.09 -18.31
CA SER A 107 23.61 13.89 -19.20
C SER A 107 24.99 14.15 -18.59
N ARG A 108 25.06 14.32 -17.27
CA ARG A 108 26.32 14.31 -16.52
C ARG A 108 26.63 12.89 -16.06
N PRO A 109 27.83 12.34 -16.37
CA PRO A 109 28.25 11.04 -15.86
C PRO A 109 28.20 11.00 -14.33
N LYS A 110 27.67 9.92 -13.77
CA LYS A 110 27.65 9.70 -12.32
C LYS A 110 28.87 8.91 -11.88
N PHE A 111 29.49 9.34 -10.78
CA PHE A 111 30.59 8.61 -10.15
C PHE A 111 30.12 7.27 -9.57
N GLY A 112 28.97 7.25 -8.87
CA GLY A 112 28.36 6.01 -8.36
C GLY A 112 27.61 5.21 -9.43
N ASP A 113 27.27 3.96 -9.11
CA ASP A 113 26.59 3.04 -10.03
C ASP A 113 25.21 3.54 -10.46
N HIS A 114 24.79 3.11 -11.65
CA HIS A 114 23.39 3.22 -12.03
C HIS A 114 22.64 2.17 -11.24
N ARG A 115 21.66 2.58 -10.45
CA ARG A 115 20.92 1.65 -9.59
C ARG A 115 19.53 2.17 -9.31
N PHE A 116 18.64 1.29 -8.92
CA PHE A 116 17.36 1.67 -8.37
C PHE A 116 16.93 0.70 -7.28
N HIS A 117 16.06 1.21 -6.42
CA HIS A 117 15.47 0.48 -5.31
C HIS A 117 13.97 0.59 -5.43
N LEU A 118 13.30 -0.55 -5.25
CA LEU A 118 11.87 -0.69 -5.32
C LEU A 118 11.39 -1.42 -4.07
N SER A 119 10.31 -0.92 -3.47
CA SER A 119 9.64 -1.58 -2.38
C SER A 119 8.13 -1.61 -2.60
N THR A 120 7.51 -2.73 -2.22
CA THR A 120 6.06 -2.89 -2.17
C THR A 120 5.63 -3.26 -0.76
N ARG A 121 4.55 -2.63 -0.28
CA ARG A 121 4.09 -2.74 1.09
C ARG A 121 2.60 -3.06 1.17
N THR A 122 2.25 -4.11 1.90
CA THR A 122 0.88 -4.41 2.35
C THR A 122 0.82 -4.43 3.88
N SER A 123 -0.32 -4.81 4.46
CA SER A 123 -0.45 -5.01 5.91
C SER A 123 0.54 -6.04 6.43
N ASN A 124 0.68 -7.16 5.73
CA ASN A 124 1.40 -8.34 6.19
C ASN A 124 2.71 -8.63 5.45
N ARG A 125 3.08 -7.81 4.47
CA ARG A 125 4.26 -8.05 3.62
C ARG A 125 4.98 -6.77 3.27
N LEU A 126 6.30 -6.83 3.34
CA LEU A 126 7.24 -5.89 2.74
C LEU A 126 8.10 -6.70 1.78
N TRP A 127 8.16 -6.28 0.52
CA TRP A 127 9.08 -6.84 -0.45
C TRP A 127 9.94 -5.73 -1.02
N VAL A 128 11.22 -6.01 -1.21
CA VAL A 128 12.22 -5.03 -1.64
C VAL A 128 13.10 -5.64 -2.71
N SER A 129 13.44 -4.85 -3.71
CA SER A 129 14.40 -5.19 -4.75
C SER A 129 15.35 -4.03 -5.00
N THR A 130 16.64 -4.35 -4.98
CA THR A 130 17.73 -3.45 -5.36
C THR A 130 18.36 -3.99 -6.63
N VAL A 131 18.46 -3.14 -7.65
CA VAL A 131 19.07 -3.50 -8.93
C VAL A 131 20.21 -2.57 -9.24
N THR A 132 21.38 -3.14 -9.53
CA THR A 132 22.55 -2.41 -10.01
C THR A 132 22.73 -2.66 -11.50
N LEU A 133 22.71 -1.58 -12.28
CA LEU A 133 22.78 -1.58 -13.73
C LEU A 133 24.21 -1.38 -14.22
N SER A 134 24.56 -2.06 -15.32
CA SER A 134 25.88 -1.91 -15.95
C SER A 134 25.98 -0.55 -16.65
N LYS A 135 26.93 0.30 -16.22
CA LYS A 135 27.14 1.63 -16.83
C LYS A 135 27.49 1.52 -18.31
N GLY A 136 26.88 2.39 -19.13
CA GLY A 136 27.16 2.48 -20.57
C GLY A 136 26.48 1.39 -21.40
N LEU A 137 25.85 0.39 -20.78
CA LEU A 137 25.11 -0.66 -21.50
C LEU A 137 23.78 -0.15 -22.06
N ARG A 138 23.13 0.79 -21.36
CA ARG A 138 21.82 1.33 -21.71
C ARG A 138 21.81 2.86 -21.65
N THR A 139 20.97 3.45 -22.49
CA THR A 139 20.60 4.88 -22.43
C THR A 139 19.66 5.16 -21.25
N ARG A 140 19.50 6.43 -20.86
CA ARG A 140 18.52 6.85 -19.84
C ARG A 140 17.12 6.27 -20.09
N ASP A 141 16.67 6.30 -21.34
CA ASP A 141 15.34 5.83 -21.73
C ASP A 141 15.20 4.30 -21.60
N GLN A 142 16.25 3.57 -21.99
CA GLN A 142 16.29 2.12 -21.85
C GLN A 142 16.36 1.67 -20.39
N GLU A 143 17.11 2.37 -19.54
CA GLU A 143 17.10 2.13 -18.09
C GLU A 143 15.75 2.46 -17.45
N ASP A 144 15.06 3.51 -17.93
CA ASP A 144 13.71 3.83 -17.48
C ASP A 144 12.71 2.73 -17.87
N THR A 145 12.85 2.21 -19.09
CA THR A 145 12.01 1.14 -19.61
C THR A 145 12.21 -0.14 -18.81
N LEU A 146 13.46 -0.50 -18.51
CA LEU A 146 13.79 -1.65 -17.69
C LEU A 146 13.23 -1.53 -16.26
N SER A 147 13.51 -0.40 -15.59
CA SER A 147 12.99 -0.16 -14.23
C SER A 147 11.46 -0.12 -14.20
N SER A 148 10.82 0.39 -15.26
CA SER A 148 9.36 0.36 -15.41
C SER A 148 8.80 -1.05 -15.55
N HIS A 149 9.46 -1.93 -16.32
CA HIS A 149 9.07 -3.34 -16.40
C HIS A 149 9.17 -4.04 -15.04
N ILE A 150 10.27 -3.80 -14.31
CA ILE A 150 10.49 -4.41 -12.99
C ILE A 150 9.46 -3.89 -11.98
N LEU A 151 9.11 -2.60 -12.02
CA LEU A 151 8.02 -2.02 -11.23
C LEU A 151 6.68 -2.73 -11.50
N LEU A 152 6.32 -2.92 -12.78
CA LEU A 152 5.09 -3.63 -13.15
C LEU A 152 5.08 -5.08 -12.65
N LYS A 153 6.21 -5.80 -12.75
CA LYS A 153 6.33 -7.17 -12.23
C LYS A 153 6.12 -7.22 -10.72
N ALA A 154 6.67 -6.26 -9.98
CA ALA A 154 6.48 -6.19 -8.53
C ALA A 154 5.01 -5.95 -8.16
N ILE A 155 4.33 -5.03 -8.86
CA ILE A 155 2.90 -4.77 -8.66
C ILE A 155 2.08 -6.03 -9.01
N ALA A 156 2.36 -6.68 -10.14
CA ALA A 156 1.69 -7.90 -10.55
C ALA A 156 1.87 -9.04 -9.53
N ASN A 157 3.09 -9.22 -9.02
CA ASN A 157 3.40 -10.19 -7.96
C ASN A 157 2.61 -9.88 -6.67
N ALA A 158 2.50 -8.61 -6.27
CA ALA A 158 1.68 -8.21 -5.13
C ALA A 158 0.18 -8.48 -5.37
N CYS A 159 -0.28 -8.36 -6.62
CA CYS A 159 -1.64 -8.71 -7.05
C CYS A 159 -1.86 -10.22 -7.24
N LYS A 160 -0.82 -11.05 -7.05
CA LYS A 160 -0.82 -12.50 -7.34
C LYS A 160 -1.17 -12.83 -8.80
N VAL A 161 -0.87 -11.91 -9.71
CA VAL A 161 -1.01 -12.12 -11.15
C VAL A 161 0.23 -12.90 -11.64
N PRO A 162 0.05 -14.02 -12.37
CA PRO A 162 1.18 -14.76 -12.91
C PRO A 162 2.02 -13.89 -13.86
N VAL A 163 3.31 -13.76 -13.54
CA VAL A 163 4.28 -13.05 -14.39
C VAL A 163 5.14 -14.07 -15.12
N SER A 164 5.21 -13.97 -16.45
CA SER A 164 6.16 -14.77 -17.23
C SER A 164 7.59 -14.36 -16.89
N SER A 165 8.43 -15.32 -16.52
CA SER A 165 9.85 -15.15 -16.18
C SER A 165 10.69 -14.75 -17.41
N VAL A 166 10.51 -13.54 -17.92
CA VAL A 166 11.44 -12.95 -18.87
C VAL A 166 12.48 -12.18 -18.06
N SER A 167 13.71 -12.69 -17.98
CA SER A 167 14.83 -11.95 -17.42
C SER A 167 15.17 -10.78 -18.35
N ASP A 168 14.79 -9.56 -17.95
CA ASP A 168 15.13 -8.33 -18.69
C ASP A 168 16.53 -7.78 -18.29
N LEU A 169 17.19 -8.43 -17.33
CA LEU A 169 18.54 -8.09 -16.82
C LEU A 169 19.61 -8.94 -17.52
N SER A 170 20.78 -8.34 -17.73
CA SER A 170 21.96 -9.08 -18.22
C SER A 170 22.63 -9.88 -17.11
N GLU A 171 23.45 -10.88 -17.46
CA GLU A 171 24.18 -11.72 -16.49
C GLU A 171 25.11 -10.93 -15.55
N THR A 172 25.49 -9.72 -15.93
CA THR A 172 26.34 -8.80 -15.14
C THR A 172 25.56 -7.90 -14.19
N GLU A 173 24.23 -7.85 -14.30
CA GLU A 173 23.39 -6.99 -13.46
C GLU A 173 22.93 -7.76 -12.23
N MET A 174 23.25 -7.22 -11.06
CA MET A 174 22.87 -7.84 -9.80
C MET A 174 21.49 -7.33 -9.37
N GLN A 175 20.64 -8.28 -9.01
CA GLN A 175 19.33 -8.04 -8.42
C GLN A 175 19.32 -8.73 -7.06
N ASP A 176 19.33 -7.92 -6.02
CA ASP A 176 19.19 -8.37 -4.64
C ASP A 176 17.74 -8.16 -4.21
N GLU A 177 17.11 -9.21 -3.72
CA GLU A 177 15.72 -9.16 -3.25
C GLU A 177 15.61 -9.74 -1.85
N TYR A 178 14.74 -9.12 -1.06
CA TYR A 178 14.36 -9.71 0.21
C TYR A 178 12.88 -9.44 0.50
N GLU A 179 12.33 -10.29 1.35
CA GLU A 179 10.94 -10.21 1.78
C GLU A 179 10.86 -10.33 3.30
N LYS A 180 10.02 -9.50 3.90
CA LYS A 180 9.63 -9.58 5.30
C LYS A 180 8.12 -9.79 5.39
N GLN A 181 7.72 -10.80 6.15
CA GLN A 181 6.31 -11.04 6.48
C GLN A 181 6.03 -10.61 7.92
N PHE A 182 4.83 -10.07 8.14
CA PHE A 182 4.37 -9.61 9.43
C PHE A 182 3.18 -10.45 9.87
N ASN A 183 3.32 -11.14 11.00
CA ASN A 183 2.19 -11.78 11.65
C ASN A 183 1.23 -10.73 12.24
N GLU A 184 0.07 -11.16 12.75
CA GLU A 184 -0.94 -10.24 13.27
C GLU A 184 -0.42 -9.36 14.42
N ASP A 185 0.36 -9.93 15.34
CA ASP A 185 0.90 -9.21 16.50
C ASP A 185 1.87 -8.12 16.05
N GLN A 186 2.77 -8.43 15.12
CA GLN A 186 3.70 -7.46 14.51
C GLN A 186 2.98 -6.34 13.75
N GLN A 187 1.83 -6.64 13.13
CA GLN A 187 1.01 -5.60 12.49
C GLN A 187 0.39 -4.66 13.51
N LEU A 188 -0.06 -5.19 14.65
CA LEU A 188 -0.62 -4.40 15.75
C LEU A 188 0.47 -3.58 16.46
N GLU A 189 1.67 -4.13 16.63
CA GLU A 189 2.84 -3.39 17.14
C GLU A 189 3.17 -2.19 16.26
N GLN A 190 3.15 -2.36 14.93
CA GLN A 190 3.40 -1.26 13.99
C GLN A 190 2.30 -0.19 14.03
N LEU A 191 1.05 -0.58 14.26
CA LEU A 191 -0.03 0.37 14.51
C LEU A 191 0.21 1.17 15.80
N LEU A 192 0.59 0.49 16.89
CA LEU A 192 0.89 1.11 18.18
C LEU A 192 2.11 2.05 18.12
N ASN A 193 3.10 1.71 17.29
CA ASN A 193 4.28 2.55 17.04
C ASN A 193 4.01 3.71 16.07
N GLY A 194 2.81 3.79 15.48
CA GLY A 194 2.43 4.82 14.51
C GLY A 194 3.03 4.64 13.11
N GLU A 195 3.61 3.48 12.80
CA GLU A 195 4.13 3.16 11.47
C GLU A 195 2.99 2.93 10.47
N ILE A 196 1.92 2.26 10.90
CA ILE A 196 0.68 2.09 10.13
C ILE A 196 -0.42 2.93 10.79
N CYS A 197 -1.25 3.60 9.99
CA CYS A 197 -2.26 4.52 10.51
C CYS A 197 -3.54 3.86 11.06
N PHE A 198 -3.95 2.71 10.53
CA PHE A 198 -5.06 1.90 11.07
C PHE A 198 -5.03 0.48 10.48
N LYS A 199 -5.74 -0.45 11.11
CA LYS A 199 -5.89 -1.83 10.64
C LYS A 199 -7.36 -2.22 10.58
N ILE A 200 -7.84 -2.56 9.40
CA ILE A 200 -9.24 -2.93 9.19
C ILE A 200 -9.43 -4.42 9.49
N TYR A 201 -10.43 -4.74 10.31
CA TYR A 201 -10.93 -6.10 10.52
C TYR A 201 -12.27 -6.26 9.79
N PRO A 202 -12.26 -6.85 8.58
CA PRO A 202 -13.50 -7.13 7.86
C PRO A 202 -14.23 -8.28 8.54
N PHE A 203 -15.45 -8.03 9.00
CA PHE A 203 -16.35 -9.10 9.41
C PHE A 203 -17.31 -9.43 8.26
N PRO A 204 -17.59 -10.72 8.00
CA PRO A 204 -18.50 -11.12 6.93
C PRO A 204 -19.87 -10.45 7.13
N SER A 205 -20.33 -9.74 6.12
CA SER A 205 -21.70 -9.27 6.02
C SER A 205 -22.24 -9.75 4.66
N ASP A 206 -23.40 -10.38 4.66
CA ASP A 206 -24.13 -10.75 3.42
C ASP A 206 -24.62 -9.52 2.64
N ALA A 207 -24.48 -8.32 3.21
CA ALA A 207 -24.70 -7.10 2.46
C ALA A 207 -23.55 -6.92 1.47
N LYS A 208 -23.87 -7.04 0.17
CA LYS A 208 -23.08 -6.46 -0.93
C LYS A 208 -22.42 -5.20 -0.40
N THR A 209 -21.09 -5.13 -0.43
CA THR A 209 -20.30 -3.93 -0.10
C THR A 209 -21.06 -2.74 -0.66
N SER A 210 -21.76 -2.02 0.22
CA SER A 210 -22.60 -0.92 -0.24
C SER A 210 -21.60 0.06 -0.86
N ASN A 211 -21.86 0.48 -2.09
CA ASN A 211 -21.01 1.44 -2.80
C ASN A 211 -21.18 2.85 -2.19
N GLU A 212 -21.48 2.90 -0.88
CA GLU A 212 -21.72 4.10 -0.11
C GLU A 212 -20.36 4.69 0.27
N GLU A 213 -20.02 5.79 -0.39
CA GLU A 213 -18.75 6.51 -0.18
C GLU A 213 -18.62 7.05 1.26
N ARG A 214 -19.74 7.23 1.97
CA ARG A 214 -19.77 7.80 3.31
C ARG A 214 -19.64 6.70 4.38
N LYS A 215 -18.67 6.85 5.28
CA LYS A 215 -18.48 5.99 6.46
C LYS A 215 -19.15 6.63 7.67
N ILE A 216 -19.86 5.85 8.47
CA ILE A 216 -20.42 6.27 9.76
C ILE A 216 -19.64 5.53 10.85
N ILE A 217 -18.77 6.25 11.54
CA ILE A 217 -17.84 5.67 12.51
C ILE A 217 -18.35 5.94 13.92
N LEU A 218 -18.55 4.88 14.69
CA LEU A 218 -18.74 4.96 16.13
C LEU A 218 -17.45 4.57 16.84
N SER A 219 -16.79 5.57 17.42
CA SER A 219 -15.58 5.40 18.23
C SER A 219 -15.93 4.95 19.65
N GLY A 220 -15.16 4.01 20.21
CA GLY A 220 -15.40 3.55 21.57
C GLY A 220 -14.30 2.65 22.14
N ALA A 221 -14.26 2.53 23.46
CA ALA A 221 -13.34 1.60 24.14
C ALA A 221 -13.82 0.15 24.06
N PHE A 222 -15.14 -0.06 23.89
CA PHE A 222 -15.80 -1.37 23.75
C PHE A 222 -15.34 -2.42 24.78
N ASN A 223 -15.33 -2.02 26.05
CA ASN A 223 -14.86 -2.83 27.16
C ASN A 223 -15.94 -2.97 28.25
N PRO A 224 -16.96 -3.84 28.08
CA PRO A 224 -17.24 -4.67 26.89
C PRO A 224 -18.17 -3.98 25.88
N LEU A 225 -18.24 -4.55 24.67
CA LEU A 225 -19.29 -4.27 23.70
C LEU A 225 -20.66 -4.71 24.26
N HIS A 226 -21.71 -3.92 24.04
CA HIS A 226 -23.05 -4.16 24.58
C HIS A 226 -24.12 -3.46 23.73
N ASP A 227 -25.40 -3.79 23.93
CA ASP A 227 -26.55 -3.31 23.14
C ASP A 227 -26.62 -1.79 22.97
N GLY A 228 -26.23 -1.03 24.01
CA GLY A 228 -26.16 0.43 23.92
C GLY A 228 -25.27 0.94 22.76
N HIS A 229 -24.12 0.30 22.51
CA HIS A 229 -23.24 0.67 21.39
C HIS A 229 -23.90 0.34 20.04
N LEU A 230 -24.57 -0.80 19.94
CA LEU A 230 -25.24 -1.24 18.70
C LEU A 230 -26.38 -0.29 18.35
N LYS A 231 -27.24 0.03 19.32
CA LYS A 231 -28.35 0.99 19.17
C LYS A 231 -27.84 2.38 18.81
N LEU A 232 -26.72 2.81 19.41
CA LEU A 232 -26.12 4.10 19.09
C LEU A 232 -25.67 4.16 17.64
N LEU A 233 -25.03 3.10 17.13
CA LEU A 233 -24.64 3.02 15.72
C LEU A 233 -25.87 2.97 14.79
N GLU A 234 -26.91 2.22 15.15
CA GLU A 234 -28.17 2.17 14.40
C GLU A 234 -28.85 3.55 14.32
N VAL A 235 -28.91 4.29 15.44
CA VAL A 235 -29.42 5.66 15.47
C VAL A 235 -28.54 6.57 14.61
N ALA A 236 -27.21 6.48 14.73
CA ALA A 236 -26.30 7.26 13.90
C ALA A 236 -26.52 7.01 12.40
N VAL A 237 -26.75 5.76 11.98
CA VAL A 237 -27.13 5.40 10.60
C VAL A 237 -28.45 6.06 10.21
N SER A 238 -29.48 5.96 11.06
CA SER A 238 -30.78 6.58 10.76
C SER A 238 -30.72 8.10 10.61
N VAL A 239 -29.84 8.77 11.36
CA VAL A 239 -29.70 10.24 11.34
C VAL A 239 -28.84 10.68 10.16
N CYS A 240 -27.74 9.99 9.90
CA CYS A 240 -26.75 10.36 8.88
C CYS A 240 -27.14 9.89 7.46
N GLY A 241 -28.13 9.00 7.34
CA GLY A 241 -28.63 8.45 6.07
C GLY A 241 -27.80 7.29 5.54
N ALA A 242 -27.75 7.15 4.22
CA ALA A 242 -26.96 6.11 3.53
C ALA A 242 -25.46 6.28 3.86
N GLY A 243 -24.89 5.30 4.53
CA GLY A 243 -23.49 5.30 4.92
C GLY A 243 -23.11 3.98 5.57
N TYR A 244 -21.88 3.57 5.30
CA TYR A 244 -21.35 2.29 5.75
C TYR A 244 -20.97 2.36 7.24
N PRO A 245 -21.69 1.63 8.11
CA PRO A 245 -21.54 1.75 9.55
C PRO A 245 -20.38 0.93 10.07
N CYS A 246 -19.56 1.52 10.94
CA CYS A 246 -18.32 0.91 11.42
C CYS A 246 -18.05 1.26 12.89
N PHE A 247 -17.38 0.35 13.59
CA PHE A 247 -16.82 0.63 14.91
C PHE A 247 -15.35 0.98 14.78
N GLU A 248 -14.86 1.92 15.60
CA GLU A 248 -13.43 2.24 15.67
C GLU A 248 -12.92 2.06 17.10
N LEU A 249 -11.94 1.16 17.26
CA LEU A 249 -11.28 0.92 18.53
C LEU A 249 -9.98 1.73 18.59
N SER A 250 -9.96 2.78 19.41
CA SER A 250 -8.75 3.58 19.58
C SER A 250 -7.68 2.80 20.36
N ALA A 251 -6.64 2.34 19.64
CA ALA A 251 -5.50 1.63 20.24
C ALA A 251 -4.63 2.55 21.11
N VAL A 252 -4.56 3.84 20.75
CA VAL A 252 -3.83 4.89 21.48
C VAL A 252 -4.82 6.00 21.81
N ASN A 253 -4.84 6.43 23.07
CA ASN A 253 -5.70 7.51 23.57
C ASN A 253 -4.83 8.58 24.24
N ALA A 254 -5.20 9.86 24.15
CA ALA A 254 -4.43 10.94 24.77
C ALA A 254 -4.37 10.84 26.31
N ASP A 255 -5.42 10.30 26.93
CA ASP A 255 -5.59 10.28 28.40
C ASP A 255 -5.25 8.93 29.05
N LYS A 256 -4.96 7.90 28.25
CA LYS A 256 -4.74 6.52 28.74
C LYS A 256 -3.53 5.89 28.06
N PRO A 257 -2.83 4.96 28.74
CA PRO A 257 -1.76 4.20 28.08
C PRO A 257 -2.30 3.47 26.84
N PRO A 258 -1.46 3.27 25.80
CA PRO A 258 -1.81 2.43 24.67
C PRO A 258 -2.28 1.04 25.10
N LEU A 259 -3.26 0.49 24.38
CA LEU A 259 -3.69 -0.89 24.61
C LEU A 259 -2.57 -1.87 24.26
N SER A 260 -2.45 -2.93 25.04
CA SER A 260 -1.61 -4.06 24.66
C SER A 260 -2.18 -4.80 23.44
N VAL A 261 -1.32 -5.48 22.68
CA VAL A 261 -1.72 -6.33 21.55
C VAL A 261 -2.79 -7.35 21.98
N SER A 262 -2.66 -7.97 23.16
CA SER A 262 -3.64 -8.90 23.69
C SER A 262 -5.00 -8.26 23.95
N GLU A 263 -5.03 -7.07 24.56
CA GLU A 263 -6.28 -6.35 24.82
C GLU A 263 -7.00 -5.94 23.54
N ILE A 264 -6.24 -5.50 22.52
CA ILE A 264 -6.80 -5.17 21.20
C ILE A 264 -7.48 -6.40 20.62
N LYS A 265 -6.78 -7.55 20.59
CA LYS A 265 -7.32 -8.81 20.05
C LYS A 265 -8.56 -9.27 20.82
N ASP A 266 -8.55 -9.18 22.15
CA ASP A 266 -9.71 -9.59 22.96
C ASP A 266 -10.93 -8.68 22.79
N ARG A 267 -10.73 -7.37 22.56
CA ARG A 267 -11.82 -6.46 22.21
C ARG A 267 -12.35 -6.70 20.81
N ILE A 268 -11.47 -6.96 19.83
CA ILE A 268 -11.86 -7.26 18.44
C ILE A 268 -12.71 -8.53 18.35
N LYS A 269 -12.38 -9.59 19.08
CA LYS A 269 -13.16 -10.86 19.12
C LYS A 269 -14.63 -10.66 19.49
N GLN A 270 -14.98 -9.59 20.21
CA GLN A 270 -16.37 -9.30 20.56
C GLN A 270 -17.19 -8.91 19.33
N PHE A 271 -16.56 -8.26 18.35
CA PHE A 271 -17.20 -7.86 17.10
C PHE A 271 -17.42 -9.02 16.14
N GLU A 272 -16.60 -10.07 16.19
CA GLU A 272 -16.86 -11.30 15.42
C GLU A 272 -18.23 -11.91 15.78
N LYS A 273 -18.52 -11.98 17.09
CA LYS A 273 -19.80 -12.51 17.59
C LYS A 273 -20.99 -11.65 17.18
N VAL A 274 -20.80 -10.33 17.14
CA VAL A 274 -21.84 -9.38 16.73
C VAL A 274 -22.01 -9.34 15.22
N GLY A 275 -20.95 -9.46 14.42
CA GLY A 275 -21.06 -9.58 12.96
C GLY A 275 -21.82 -10.83 12.52
N LEU A 276 -21.76 -11.90 13.32
CA LEU A 276 -22.53 -13.14 13.14
C LEU A 276 -24.01 -13.02 13.55
N SER A 277 -24.36 -12.16 14.52
CA SER A 277 -25.75 -11.98 15.01
C SER A 277 -26.47 -10.76 14.42
N HIS A 278 -25.71 -9.74 14.03
CA HIS A 278 -26.12 -8.49 13.39
C HIS A 278 -25.24 -8.29 12.15
N HIS A 279 -25.69 -8.82 11.02
CA HIS A 279 -24.99 -8.94 9.73
C HIS A 279 -24.52 -7.63 9.05
N LYS A 280 -23.98 -6.61 9.73
CA LYS A 280 -23.83 -5.27 9.12
C LYS A 280 -22.57 -4.45 9.42
N TYR A 281 -21.61 -4.88 10.25
CA TYR A 281 -20.59 -3.93 10.76
C TYR A 281 -19.16 -4.51 10.79
N PRO A 282 -18.15 -3.86 10.17
CA PRO A 282 -16.73 -4.12 10.41
C PRO A 282 -16.20 -3.33 11.62
N ALA A 283 -15.03 -3.73 12.13
CA ALA A 283 -14.24 -2.94 13.09
C ALA A 283 -12.97 -2.37 12.43
N PHE A 284 -12.65 -1.13 12.80
CA PHE A 284 -11.42 -0.40 12.48
C PHE A 284 -10.47 -0.36 13.67
#